data_AF-A0A6M4BI51-F1
#
_entry.id   AF-A0A6M4BI51-F1
#
_cell.length_a   1.000
_cell.length_b   1.000
_cell.length_c   1.000
_cell.angle_alpha   90.00
_cell.angle_beta   90.00
_cell.angle_gamma   90.00
#
_symmetry.space_group_name_H-M   'P 1'
#
loop_
_entity.id
_entity.type
_entity.pdbx_description
1 polymer ?
#
loop_
_entity_poly.entity_id
_entity_poly.type
_entity_poly.pdbx_seq_one_letter_code
_entity_poly.pdbx_strand_id
1 'polypeptide(L)'
;LPTLDNLPDVVKNIKKGKREKLAKVSGLTLDINKAKRFIPGQVLNTPQGPVFVPGQTVETPSGPVFVPGLSINTPDGPGLIPGHIVSNENTNEPFFLAGQVLQTTNGEEFVCGQTIKNKGDSRRFIEGQTVLSEEGLKFIPGKIINTGAEEVFVPGQTIMTPEGVQFVPGQTVTEENGTTF
;
A
#
# COMPACT_ATOMS: atom_id res chain seq x y z
N LEU A 1 13.42 -11.47 1.01
CA LEU A 1 12.46 -10.34 1.06
C LEU A 1 12.63 -9.60 2.39
N PRO A 2 12.32 -8.29 2.46
CA PRO A 2 12.20 -7.56 3.72
C PRO A 2 11.00 -8.03 4.55
N THR A 3 10.96 -7.72 5.85
CA THR A 3 9.76 -7.84 6.70
C THR A 3 9.02 -6.51 6.78
N LEU A 4 7.83 -6.49 7.40
CA LEU A 4 7.06 -5.26 7.61
C LEU A 4 7.85 -4.20 8.41
N ASP A 5 8.60 -4.62 9.42
CA ASP A 5 9.44 -3.72 10.23
C ASP A 5 10.57 -3.08 9.43
N ASN A 6 11.00 -3.71 8.33
CA ASN A 6 12.04 -3.17 7.46
C ASN A 6 11.47 -2.23 6.39
N LEU A 7 10.13 -2.13 6.24
CA LEU A 7 9.50 -1.38 5.17
C LEU A 7 9.91 0.11 5.15
N PRO A 8 9.95 0.83 6.29
CA PRO A 8 10.38 2.23 6.29
C PRO A 8 11.80 2.40 5.73
N ASP A 9 12.73 1.52 6.11
CA ASP A 9 14.11 1.55 5.61
C ASP A 9 14.19 1.19 4.12
N VAL A 10 13.39 0.23 3.65
CA VAL A 10 13.29 -0.11 2.23
C VAL A 10 12.87 1.12 1.42
N VAL A 11 11.80 1.78 1.85
CA VAL A 11 11.23 2.94 1.16
C VAL A 11 12.23 4.10 1.15
N LYS A 12 12.83 4.42 2.30
CA LYS A 12 13.83 5.48 2.45
C LYS A 12 15.06 5.28 1.57
N ASN A 13 15.47 4.04 1.35
CA ASN A 13 16.70 3.71 0.63
C ASN A 13 16.47 3.19 -0.79
N ILE A 14 15.23 3.14 -1.29
CA ILE A 14 14.90 2.54 -2.60
C ILE A 14 15.75 3.11 -3.75
N LYS A 15 16.04 4.42 -3.73
CA LYS A 15 16.85 5.10 -4.76
C LYS A 15 18.34 4.75 -4.70
N LYS A 16 18.82 4.16 -3.59
CA LYS A 16 20.22 3.75 -3.37
C LYS A 16 20.49 2.30 -3.75
N GLY A 17 19.45 1.55 -4.14
CA GLY A 17 19.57 0.13 -4.45
C GLY A 17 20.38 -0.13 -5.71
N LYS A 18 21.09 -1.26 -5.71
CA LYS A 18 21.79 -1.76 -6.88
C LYS A 18 20.85 -2.62 -7.72
N ARG A 19 20.72 -2.30 -9.01
CA ARG A 19 19.92 -3.07 -9.97
C ARG A 19 20.56 -4.42 -10.21
N GLU A 20 19.80 -5.48 -9.98
CA GLU A 20 20.26 -6.86 -10.13
C GLU A 20 19.12 -7.75 -10.65
N LYS A 21 19.48 -8.89 -11.24
CA LYS A 21 18.52 -9.91 -11.68
C LYS A 21 18.81 -11.20 -10.90
N LEU A 22 17.84 -11.65 -10.11
CA LEU A 22 17.96 -12.86 -9.29
C LEU A 22 16.94 -13.88 -9.77
N ALA A 23 17.40 -15.10 -10.13
CA ALA A 23 16.53 -16.18 -10.59
C ALA A 23 15.50 -15.75 -11.67
N LYS A 24 15.96 -14.96 -12.65
CA LYS A 24 15.17 -14.34 -13.74
C LYS A 24 14.23 -13.19 -13.33
N VAL A 25 14.10 -12.89 -12.04
CA VAL A 25 13.33 -11.75 -11.54
C VAL A 25 14.23 -10.52 -11.48
N SER A 26 13.80 -9.43 -12.13
CA SER A 26 14.48 -8.13 -12.02
C SER A 26 14.15 -7.47 -10.68
N GLY A 27 15.08 -6.71 -10.13
CA GLY A 27 14.86 -6.02 -8.86
C GLY A 27 16.00 -5.11 -8.45
N LEU A 28 15.90 -4.64 -7.21
CA LEU A 28 16.95 -3.91 -6.50
C LEU A 28 17.43 -4.71 -5.31
N THR A 29 18.75 -4.77 -5.12
CA THR A 29 19.36 -5.21 -3.87
C THR A 29 19.69 -3.97 -3.03
N LEU A 30 19.17 -3.94 -1.80
CA LEU A 30 19.41 -2.91 -0.80
C LEU A 30 20.18 -3.49 0.39
N ASP A 31 21.13 -2.74 0.92
CA ASP A 31 21.73 -3.04 2.24
C ASP A 31 20.90 -2.37 3.32
N ILE A 32 20.15 -3.18 4.09
CA ILE A 32 19.26 -2.73 5.16
C ILE A 32 19.67 -3.42 6.45
N ASN A 33 20.02 -2.64 7.48
CA ASN A 33 20.44 -3.17 8.78
C ASN A 33 21.55 -4.23 8.67
N LYS A 34 22.55 -3.95 7.80
CA LYS A 34 23.68 -4.84 7.48
C LYS A 34 23.30 -6.17 6.80
N ALA A 35 22.07 -6.30 6.30
CA ALA A 35 21.61 -7.45 5.53
C ALA A 35 21.20 -7.03 4.11
N LYS A 36 21.60 -7.82 3.11
CA LYS A 36 21.17 -7.63 1.72
C LYS A 36 19.71 -8.07 1.58
N ARG A 37 18.87 -7.16 1.11
CA ARG A 37 17.44 -7.38 0.84
C ARG A 37 17.17 -7.15 -0.63
N PHE A 38 16.69 -8.19 -1.31
CA PHE A 38 16.21 -8.10 -2.68
C PHE A 38 14.75 -7.64 -2.71
N ILE A 39 14.48 -6.61 -3.50
CA ILE A 39 13.16 -6.04 -3.78
C ILE A 39 12.84 -6.30 -5.25
N PRO A 40 11.87 -7.19 -5.57
CA PRO A 40 11.47 -7.43 -6.94
C PRO A 40 10.80 -6.19 -7.54
N GLY A 41 10.95 -5.99 -8.84
CA GLY A 41 10.31 -4.89 -9.55
C GLY A 41 10.78 -4.75 -10.99
N GLN A 42 10.34 -3.67 -11.62
CA GLN A 42 10.66 -3.35 -13.00
C GLN A 42 11.28 -1.96 -13.11
N VAL A 43 12.07 -1.75 -14.17
CA VAL A 43 12.59 -0.42 -14.50
C VAL A 43 11.80 0.10 -15.69
N LEU A 44 11.14 1.23 -15.50
CA LEU A 44 10.43 1.96 -16.54
C LEU A 44 11.32 3.09 -17.05
N ASN A 45 11.48 3.19 -18.36
CA ASN A 45 12.18 4.32 -18.96
C ASN A 45 11.19 5.47 -19.14
N THR A 46 11.37 6.56 -18.39
CA THR A 46 10.59 7.78 -18.56
C THR A 46 11.42 8.83 -19.30
N PRO A 47 10.81 9.91 -19.83
CA PRO A 47 11.56 11.02 -20.42
C PRO A 47 12.57 11.65 -19.46
N GLN A 48 12.34 11.56 -18.15
CA GLN A 48 13.21 12.07 -17.08
C GLN A 48 14.30 11.06 -16.65
N GLY A 49 14.26 9.84 -17.19
CA GLY A 49 15.23 8.79 -16.92
C GLY A 49 14.60 7.47 -16.44
N PRO A 50 15.44 6.46 -16.15
CA PRO A 50 14.96 5.15 -15.73
C PRO A 50 14.48 5.17 -14.27
N VAL A 51 13.19 4.91 -14.04
CA VAL A 51 12.53 4.82 -12.74
C VAL A 51 12.35 3.34 -12.36
N PHE A 52 12.73 2.97 -11.14
CA PHE A 52 12.44 1.64 -10.62
C PHE A 52 11.08 1.64 -9.92
N VAL A 53 10.21 0.69 -10.28
CA VAL A 53 8.92 0.46 -9.65
C VAL A 53 8.95 -0.92 -8.97
N PRO A 54 8.86 -1.00 -7.63
CA PRO A 54 8.76 -2.27 -6.95
C PRO A 54 7.42 -2.94 -7.26
N GLY A 55 7.41 -4.26 -7.36
CA GLY A 55 6.19 -5.01 -7.62
C GLY A 55 6.47 -6.44 -8.06
N GLN A 56 5.40 -7.16 -8.40
CA GLN A 56 5.47 -8.54 -8.88
C GLN A 56 4.63 -8.70 -10.14
N THR A 57 5.09 -9.55 -11.05
CA THR A 57 4.27 -10.02 -12.18
C THR A 57 3.47 -11.24 -11.71
N VAL A 58 2.16 -11.18 -11.89
CA VAL A 58 1.20 -12.23 -11.56
C VAL A 58 0.62 -12.77 -12.85
N GLU A 59 0.60 -14.09 -13.01
CA GLU A 59 -0.06 -14.73 -14.16
C GLU A 59 -1.58 -14.65 -14.01
N THR A 60 -2.26 -14.14 -15.04
CA THR A 60 -3.72 -14.10 -15.12
C THR A 60 -4.20 -14.87 -16.34
N PRO A 61 -5.50 -15.24 -16.44
CA PRO A 61 -6.05 -15.88 -17.65
C PRO A 61 -5.82 -15.07 -18.93
N SER A 62 -5.69 -13.75 -18.82
CA SER A 62 -5.43 -12.83 -19.94
C SER A 62 -3.94 -12.58 -20.20
N GLY A 63 -3.05 -13.21 -19.43
CA GLY A 63 -1.59 -13.05 -19.50
C GLY A 63 -0.97 -12.45 -18.23
N PRO A 64 0.36 -12.26 -18.22
CA PRO A 64 1.07 -11.72 -17.07
C PRO A 64 0.73 -10.24 -16.83
N VAL A 65 0.35 -9.90 -15.60
CA VAL A 65 0.04 -8.55 -15.16
C VAL A 65 1.05 -8.11 -14.10
N PHE A 66 1.67 -6.94 -14.28
CA PHE A 66 2.52 -6.36 -13.24
C PHE A 66 1.68 -5.63 -12.21
N VAL A 67 1.83 -6.00 -10.94
CA VAL A 67 1.17 -5.37 -9.79
C VAL A 67 2.22 -4.57 -9.01
N PRO A 68 2.17 -3.23 -9.06
CA PRO A 68 3.03 -2.38 -8.23
C PRO A 68 2.79 -2.63 -6.75
N GLY A 69 3.88 -2.69 -5.98
CA GLY A 69 3.79 -2.92 -4.54
C GLY A 69 5.08 -3.41 -3.91
N LEU A 70 5.05 -3.62 -2.60
CA LEU A 70 6.19 -4.11 -1.83
C LEU A 70 6.00 -5.56 -1.42
N SER A 71 6.95 -6.39 -1.82
CA SER A 71 7.01 -7.80 -1.41
C SER A 71 7.63 -7.92 -0.02
N ILE A 72 6.89 -8.47 0.92
CA ILE A 72 7.32 -8.67 2.31
C ILE A 72 7.24 -10.15 2.70
N ASN A 73 8.04 -10.53 3.68
CA ASN A 73 7.88 -11.81 4.36
C ASN A 73 6.98 -11.62 5.59
N THR A 74 5.89 -12.37 5.67
CA THR A 74 5.00 -12.42 6.84
C THR A 74 5.08 -13.81 7.51
N PRO A 75 4.54 -13.98 8.73
CA PRO A 75 4.45 -15.29 9.37
C PRO A 75 3.71 -16.34 8.52
N ASP A 76 2.73 -15.91 7.71
CA ASP A 76 1.96 -16.76 6.80
C ASP A 76 2.65 -16.99 5.44
N GLY A 77 3.88 -16.46 5.28
CA GLY A 77 4.69 -16.57 4.07
C GLY A 77 4.85 -15.24 3.32
N PRO A 78 5.46 -15.27 2.12
CA PRO A 78 5.64 -14.08 1.30
C PRO A 78 4.31 -13.48 0.87
N GLY A 79 4.16 -12.17 1.05
CA GLY A 79 3.01 -11.38 0.61
C GLY A 79 3.43 -10.18 -0.23
N LEU A 80 2.52 -9.71 -1.07
CA LEU A 80 2.65 -8.42 -1.77
C LEU A 80 1.67 -7.44 -1.13
N ILE A 81 2.16 -6.28 -0.70
CA ILE A 81 1.31 -5.13 -0.38
C ILE A 81 1.23 -4.26 -1.63
N PRO A 82 0.09 -4.20 -2.33
CA PRO A 82 -0.08 -3.34 -3.50
C PRO A 82 0.02 -1.88 -3.11
N GLY A 83 0.66 -1.07 -3.96
CA GLY A 83 0.84 0.35 -3.70
C GLY A 83 2.01 0.98 -4.43
N HIS A 84 2.24 2.25 -4.15
CA HIS A 84 3.26 3.07 -4.80
C HIS A 84 4.18 3.72 -3.78
N ILE A 85 5.46 3.87 -4.14
CA ILE A 85 6.36 4.76 -3.40
C ILE A 85 6.26 6.15 -4.03
N VAL A 86 5.87 7.13 -3.24
CA VAL A 86 5.74 8.53 -3.64
C VAL A 86 6.62 9.40 -2.75
N SER A 87 6.99 10.59 -3.22
CA SER A 87 7.75 11.57 -2.42
C SER A 87 6.79 12.62 -1.87
N ASN A 88 6.94 12.96 -0.59
CA ASN A 88 6.24 14.10 0.00
C ASN A 88 6.75 15.39 -0.67
N GLU A 89 5.85 16.25 -1.13
CA GLU A 89 6.24 17.47 -1.86
C GLU A 89 7.00 18.48 -0.99
N ASN A 90 6.72 18.51 0.32
CA ASN A 90 7.35 19.44 1.26
C ASN A 90 8.71 18.94 1.77
N THR A 91 8.81 17.66 2.10
CA THR A 91 10.04 17.09 2.72
C THR A 91 10.93 16.36 1.72
N ASN A 92 10.41 16.04 0.53
CA ASN A 92 11.00 15.16 -0.48
C ASN A 92 11.30 13.74 0.04
N GLU A 93 10.81 13.39 1.24
CA GLU A 93 10.98 12.07 1.81
C GLU A 93 10.04 11.07 1.12
N PRO A 94 10.55 9.89 0.72
CA PRO A 94 9.71 8.87 0.12
C PRO A 94 8.85 8.19 1.21
N PHE A 95 7.60 7.91 0.87
CA PHE A 95 6.69 7.11 1.68
C PHE A 95 5.92 6.13 0.80
N PHE A 96 5.39 5.07 1.41
CA PHE A 96 4.65 4.04 0.70
C PHE A 96 3.14 4.24 0.87
N LEU A 97 2.45 4.46 -0.24
CA LEU A 97 1.00 4.54 -0.32
C LEU A 97 0.43 3.17 -0.71
N ALA A 98 -0.11 2.45 0.27
CA ALA A 98 -0.85 1.22 0.02
C ALA A 98 -2.19 1.52 -0.68
N GLY A 99 -2.46 0.80 -1.76
CA GLY A 99 -3.66 1.00 -2.56
C GLY A 99 -3.62 0.21 -3.85
N GLN A 100 -4.71 0.29 -4.61
CA GLN A 100 -4.88 -0.44 -5.87
C GLN A 100 -5.55 0.45 -6.90
N VAL A 101 -5.25 0.23 -8.17
CA VAL A 101 -6.02 0.83 -9.27
C VAL A 101 -7.31 0.04 -9.41
N LEU A 102 -8.44 0.72 -9.27
CA LEU A 102 -9.78 0.15 -9.37
C LEU A 102 -10.56 0.88 -10.46
N GLN A 103 -11.48 0.15 -11.10
CA GLN A 103 -12.50 0.74 -11.96
C GLN A 103 -13.59 1.32 -11.08
N THR A 104 -13.72 2.65 -11.10
CA THR A 104 -14.76 3.41 -10.39
C THR A 104 -15.74 4.01 -11.39
N THR A 105 -16.75 4.72 -10.89
CA THR A 105 -17.71 5.44 -11.74
C THR A 105 -17.05 6.54 -12.57
N ASN A 106 -15.86 7.01 -12.17
CA ASN A 106 -15.10 8.04 -12.86
C ASN A 106 -14.02 7.46 -13.80
N GLY A 107 -13.92 6.13 -13.90
CA GLY A 107 -12.89 5.43 -14.67
C GLY A 107 -11.86 4.75 -13.76
N GLU A 108 -10.63 4.55 -14.26
CA GLU A 108 -9.56 3.95 -13.47
C GLU A 108 -9.00 4.96 -12.48
N GLU A 109 -9.14 4.67 -11.19
CA GLU A 109 -8.62 5.51 -10.12
C GLU A 109 -7.72 4.69 -9.19
N PHE A 110 -6.65 5.31 -8.71
CA PHE A 110 -5.87 4.74 -7.60
C PHE A 110 -6.62 5.01 -6.30
N VAL A 111 -7.03 3.94 -5.64
CA VAL A 111 -7.76 4.00 -4.38
C VAL A 111 -6.85 3.53 -3.26
N CYS A 112 -6.62 4.40 -2.26
CA CYS A 112 -5.89 4.07 -1.05
C CYS A 112 -6.66 3.02 -0.25
N GLY A 113 -5.98 1.96 0.18
CA GLY A 113 -6.62 0.87 0.90
C GLY A 113 -5.78 -0.40 0.96
N GLN A 114 -6.35 -1.44 1.58
CA GLN A 114 -5.70 -2.74 1.70
C GLN A 114 -6.66 -3.89 1.39
N THR A 115 -6.14 -4.96 0.82
CA THR A 115 -6.88 -6.21 0.67
C THR A 115 -6.77 -7.03 1.94
N ILE A 116 -7.89 -7.21 2.65
CA ILE A 116 -8.00 -8.00 3.87
C ILE A 116 -8.50 -9.40 3.53
N LYS A 117 -7.87 -10.44 4.07
CA LYS A 117 -8.38 -11.82 4.04
C LYS A 117 -9.40 -12.01 5.15
N ASN A 118 -10.60 -12.44 4.78
CA ASN A 118 -11.65 -12.85 5.72
C ASN A 118 -11.57 -14.36 5.98
N LYS A 119 -12.38 -14.83 6.94
CA LYS A 119 -12.57 -16.28 7.17
C LYS A 119 -13.05 -16.95 5.86
N GLY A 120 -12.42 -18.07 5.51
CA GLY A 120 -12.79 -18.87 4.32
C GLY A 120 -12.21 -18.38 2.99
N ASP A 121 -10.98 -17.86 2.98
CA ASP A 121 -10.23 -17.42 1.78
C ASP A 121 -10.82 -16.27 0.96
N SER A 122 -11.98 -15.74 1.34
CA SER A 122 -12.52 -14.53 0.73
C SER A 122 -11.61 -13.33 1.01
N ARG A 123 -11.36 -12.53 -0.03
CA ARG A 123 -10.55 -11.31 0.05
C ARG A 123 -11.43 -10.11 -0.23
N ARG A 124 -11.28 -9.06 0.56
CA ARG A 124 -12.02 -7.81 0.38
C ARG A 124 -11.06 -6.64 0.39
N PHE A 125 -11.12 -5.81 -0.64
CA PHE A 125 -10.45 -4.51 -0.61
C PHE A 125 -11.23 -3.57 0.31
N ILE A 126 -10.54 -2.95 1.25
CA ILE A 126 -11.08 -1.97 2.17
C ILE A 126 -10.36 -0.65 1.91
N GLU A 127 -11.13 0.39 1.59
CA GLU A 127 -10.63 1.75 1.49
C GLU A 127 -10.11 2.23 2.84
N GLY A 128 -9.00 2.96 2.83
CA GLY A 128 -8.40 3.46 4.04
C GLY A 128 -6.98 3.97 3.83
N GLN A 129 -6.34 4.36 4.92
CA GLN A 129 -4.96 4.84 4.90
C GLN A 129 -4.08 3.96 5.79
N THR A 130 -2.84 3.74 5.34
CA THR A 130 -1.83 3.09 6.18
C THR A 130 -0.95 4.18 6.77
N VAL A 131 -0.93 4.28 8.09
CA VAL A 131 -0.16 5.28 8.83
C VAL A 131 1.00 4.60 9.54
N LEU A 132 2.17 5.24 9.53
CA LEU A 132 3.28 4.82 10.37
C LEU A 132 3.11 5.43 11.76
N SER A 133 2.96 4.58 12.77
CA SER A 133 2.90 4.98 14.18
C SER A 133 4.15 4.49 14.93
N GLU A 134 4.31 4.90 16.19
CA GLU A 134 5.39 4.41 17.06
C GLU A 134 5.35 2.88 17.24
N GLU A 135 4.16 2.29 17.21
CA GLU A 135 3.94 0.84 17.29
C GLU A 135 4.10 0.12 15.93
N GLY A 136 4.47 0.86 14.88
CA GLY A 136 4.60 0.36 13.51
C GLY A 136 3.44 0.80 12.60
N LEU A 137 3.33 0.14 11.44
CA LEU A 137 2.34 0.47 10.43
C LEU A 137 0.94 0.03 10.89
N LYS A 138 0.00 0.97 10.94
CA LYS A 138 -1.42 0.74 11.25
C LYS A 138 -2.28 1.06 10.04
N PHE A 139 -3.24 0.20 9.73
CA PHE A 139 -4.25 0.45 8.71
C PHE A 139 -5.49 1.05 9.36
N ILE A 140 -5.93 2.21 8.88
CA ILE A 140 -7.13 2.91 9.34
C ILE A 140 -8.15 2.85 8.20
N PRO A 141 -9.24 2.05 8.36
CA PRO A 141 -10.35 2.06 7.40
C PRO A 141 -11.00 3.44 7.35
N GLY A 142 -11.36 3.88 6.15
CA GLY A 142 -11.98 5.19 5.95
C GLY A 142 -12.08 5.56 4.49
N LYS A 143 -12.65 6.74 4.21
CA LYS A 143 -12.78 7.28 2.85
C LYS A 143 -12.29 8.71 2.80
N ILE A 144 -11.75 9.10 1.65
CA ILE A 144 -11.53 10.51 1.34
C ILE A 144 -12.86 11.07 0.84
N ILE A 145 -13.37 12.11 1.49
CA ILE A 145 -14.60 12.80 1.13
C ILE A 145 -14.24 14.22 0.69
N ASN A 146 -14.74 14.62 -0.48
CA ASN A 146 -14.60 15.99 -0.95
C ASN A 146 -15.67 16.86 -0.28
N THR A 147 -15.24 17.85 0.52
CA THR A 147 -16.13 18.79 1.23
C THR A 147 -16.36 20.08 0.43
N GLY A 148 -15.85 20.16 -0.80
CA GLY A 148 -15.83 21.34 -1.65
C GLY A 148 -14.62 22.25 -1.43
N ALA A 149 -14.19 22.44 -0.18
CA ALA A 149 -13.01 23.25 0.15
C ALA A 149 -11.71 22.43 0.14
N GLU A 150 -11.78 21.15 0.51
CA GLU A 150 -10.65 20.24 0.62
C GLU A 150 -11.11 18.78 0.56
N GLU A 151 -10.15 17.89 0.38
CA GLU A 151 -10.34 16.45 0.52
C GLU A 151 -10.01 16.04 1.95
N VAL A 152 -10.99 15.49 2.66
CA VAL A 152 -10.87 15.11 4.07
C VAL A 152 -10.91 13.60 4.19
N PHE A 153 -9.91 13.00 4.83
CA PHE A 153 -9.98 11.59 5.22
C PHE A 153 -10.90 11.44 6.44
N VAL A 154 -11.97 10.66 6.27
CA VAL A 154 -12.92 10.33 7.32
C VAL A 154 -12.74 8.85 7.69
N PRO A 155 -12.26 8.54 8.91
CA PRO A 155 -12.23 7.17 9.41
C PRO A 155 -13.64 6.59 9.49
N GLY A 156 -13.80 5.31 9.18
CA GLY A 156 -15.10 4.65 9.19
C GLY A 156 -15.10 3.34 8.44
N GLN A 157 -16.27 2.72 8.31
CA GLN A 157 -16.41 1.43 7.63
C GLN A 157 -17.47 1.48 6.54
N THR A 158 -17.20 0.76 5.46
CA THR A 158 -18.19 0.53 4.40
C THR A 158 -18.94 -0.76 4.70
N ILE A 159 -20.24 -0.66 4.90
CA ILE A 159 -21.13 -1.78 5.20
C ILE A 159 -22.07 -2.05 4.01
N MET A 160 -22.53 -3.29 3.90
CA MET A 160 -23.60 -3.66 2.97
C MET A 160 -24.92 -3.59 3.74
N THR A 161 -25.85 -2.75 3.30
CA THR A 161 -27.22 -2.67 3.82
C THR A 161 -28.21 -3.15 2.75
N PRO A 162 -29.48 -3.40 3.09
CA PRO A 162 -30.51 -3.71 2.09
C PRO A 162 -30.66 -2.62 1.01
N GLU A 163 -30.34 -1.37 1.34
CA GLU A 163 -30.37 -0.21 0.43
C GLU A 163 -29.10 -0.06 -0.42
N GLY A 164 -28.09 -0.91 -0.19
CA GLY A 164 -26.84 -0.94 -0.93
C GLY A 164 -25.61 -0.71 -0.06
N VAL A 165 -24.51 -0.32 -0.70
CA VAL A 165 -23.24 -0.08 -0.01
C VAL A 165 -23.28 1.30 0.66
N GLN A 166 -23.10 1.34 1.97
CA GLN A 166 -23.13 2.58 2.76
C GLN A 166 -21.84 2.76 3.54
N PHE A 167 -21.30 3.99 3.55
CA PHE A 167 -20.18 4.37 4.41
C PHE A 167 -20.70 4.92 5.74
N VAL A 168 -20.22 4.36 6.85
CA VAL A 168 -20.53 4.79 8.22
C VAL A 168 -19.26 5.38 8.82
N PRO A 169 -19.21 6.71 9.06
CA PRO A 169 -18.12 7.34 9.77
C PRO A 169 -17.94 6.74 11.18
N GLY A 170 -16.69 6.62 11.62
CA GLY A 170 -16.39 6.27 13.01
C GLY A 170 -16.90 7.34 13.97
N GLN A 171 -17.26 6.93 15.19
CA GLN A 171 -17.69 7.83 16.25
C GLN A 171 -16.68 7.78 17.38
N THR A 172 -16.16 8.95 17.76
CA THR A 172 -15.36 9.08 18.99
C THR A 172 -16.32 9.28 20.15
N VAL A 173 -16.34 8.37 21.12
CA VAL A 173 -17.07 8.53 22.38
C VAL A 173 -16.06 8.84 23.48
N THR A 174 -16.15 10.05 24.03
CA THR A 174 -15.35 10.46 25.17
C THR A 174 -16.17 10.21 26.45
N GLU A 175 -15.76 9.23 27.25
CA GLU A 175 -16.33 8.98 28.58
C GLU A 175 -15.39 9.54 29.66
N GLU A 176 -15.88 9.74 30.89
CA GLU A 176 -15.06 10.22 32.02
C GLU A 176 -13.83 9.34 32.30
N ASN A 177 -13.86 8.07 31.88
CA ASN A 177 -12.80 7.09 32.10
C ASN A 177 -11.88 6.87 30.89
N GLY A 178 -12.05 7.62 29.79
CA GLY A 178 -11.19 7.55 28.62
C GLY A 178 -11.93 7.69 27.29
N THR A 179 -11.17 7.64 26.21
CA THR A 179 -11.69 7.75 24.85
C THR A 179 -11.83 6.35 24.23
N THR A 180 -13.03 6.01 23.78
CA THR A 180 -13.28 4.80 22.97
C THR A 180 -13.58 5.18 21.53
N PHE A 181 -13.09 4.38 20.59
CA PHE A 181 -13.20 4.57 19.13
C PHE A 181 -14.08 3.49 18.49
#